data_AF-A0AA40T551-F1
#
_entry.id   AF-A0AA40T551-F1
#
_cell.length_a   1.000
_cell.length_b   1.000
_cell.length_c   1.000
_cell.angle_alpha   90.00
_cell.angle_beta   90.00
_cell.angle_gamma   90.00
#
_symmetry.space_group_name_H-M   'P 1'
#
loop_
_entity.id
_entity.type
_entity.pdbx_description
1 polymer ?
#
loop_
_entity_poly.entity_id
_entity_poly.type
_entity_poly.pdbx_seq_one_letter_code
_entity_poly.pdbx_strand_id
1 'polypeptide(L)'
;MAPIKKYLPLSGTLVFTLDKSFQSLPMALLHDGKDYLFQHYSIADILGSRVRQPKALSEEQLKVLIAALSKVSPSFNNPSAPKGLKALPGVEQEVADIKKQTTFSTTLINENFTSSRLEKELRQVFRYF
;
A
#
# COMPACT_ATOMS: atom_id res chain seq x y z
N MET A 1 20.15 24.40 -4.68
CA MET A 1 20.24 22.93 -4.55
C MET A 1 20.13 22.34 -5.95
N ALA A 2 21.04 21.47 -6.37
CA ALA A 2 20.96 20.83 -7.68
C ALA A 2 19.91 19.69 -7.66
N PRO A 3 19.16 19.45 -8.74
CA PRO A 3 18.13 18.42 -8.73
C PRO A 3 18.71 17.01 -8.63
N ILE A 4 18.06 16.14 -7.86
CA ILE A 4 18.57 14.79 -7.55
C ILE A 4 18.64 13.87 -8.77
N LYS A 5 17.93 14.21 -9.87
CA LYS A 5 17.81 13.41 -11.09
C LYS A 5 19.13 12.92 -11.66
N LYS A 6 20.20 13.72 -11.59
CA LYS A 6 21.54 13.36 -12.09
C LYS A 6 22.12 12.11 -11.39
N TYR A 7 21.65 11.83 -10.18
CA TYR A 7 22.14 10.73 -9.35
C TYR A 7 21.17 9.54 -9.32
N LEU A 8 20.07 9.60 -10.08
CA LEU A 8 19.09 8.53 -10.14
C LEU A 8 19.33 7.64 -11.38
N PRO A 9 19.00 6.34 -11.30
CA PRO A 9 18.98 5.46 -12.47
C PRO A 9 17.92 5.94 -13.48
N LEU A 10 18.01 5.44 -14.72
CA LEU A 10 17.04 5.76 -15.76
C LEU A 10 15.62 5.26 -15.44
N SER A 11 15.51 4.11 -14.77
CA SER A 11 14.25 3.50 -14.33
C SER A 11 14.53 2.45 -13.24
N GLY A 12 13.47 1.93 -12.62
CA GLY A 12 13.54 0.81 -11.67
C GLY A 12 12.97 1.17 -10.30
N THR A 13 13.39 0.42 -9.28
CA THR A 13 12.95 0.60 -7.90
C THR A 13 13.99 1.38 -7.11
N LEU A 14 13.62 2.54 -6.58
CA LEU A 14 14.40 3.28 -5.60
C LEU A 14 14.09 2.73 -4.21
N VAL A 15 15.12 2.28 -3.53
CA VAL A 15 15.03 1.69 -2.20
C VAL A 15 15.65 2.66 -1.20
N PHE A 16 14.86 3.15 -0.25
CA PHE A 16 15.31 4.07 0.78
C PHE A 16 15.52 3.35 2.11
N THR A 17 16.68 3.59 2.72
CA THR A 17 16.98 3.16 4.10
C THR A 17 17.06 4.41 4.95
N LEU A 18 15.98 4.70 5.68
CA LEU A 18 15.83 5.95 6.43
C LEU A 18 16.16 5.73 7.90
N ASP A 19 17.01 6.59 8.45
CA ASP A 19 17.19 6.68 9.89
C ASP A 19 15.89 7.12 10.57
N LYS A 20 15.76 6.84 11.88
CA LYS A 20 14.53 7.07 12.66
C LYS A 20 13.90 8.46 12.43
N SER A 21 14.71 9.51 12.36
CA SER A 21 14.25 10.89 12.16
C SER A 21 13.67 11.17 10.78
N PHE A 22 13.96 10.32 9.79
CA PHE A 22 13.54 10.49 8.40
C PHE A 22 12.46 9.50 7.97
N GLN A 23 12.08 8.53 8.82
CA GLN A 23 11.04 7.53 8.50
C GLN A 23 9.66 8.14 8.21
N SER A 24 9.41 9.39 8.60
CA SER A 24 8.18 10.12 8.27
C SER A 24 8.27 10.92 6.97
N LEU A 25 9.43 10.96 6.31
CA LEU A 25 9.59 11.68 5.05
C LEU A 25 8.98 10.87 3.90
N PRO A 26 8.05 11.44 3.13
CA PRO A 26 7.50 10.78 1.96
C PRO A 26 8.52 10.85 0.81
N MET A 27 9.47 9.92 0.78
CA MET A 27 10.55 9.91 -0.23
C MET A 27 10.03 9.86 -1.66
N ALA A 28 8.86 9.23 -1.85
CA ALA A 28 8.10 9.22 -3.10
C ALA A 28 7.75 10.63 -3.64
N LEU A 29 7.62 11.63 -2.75
CA LEU A 29 7.29 13.02 -3.06
C LEU A 29 8.52 13.92 -3.22
N LEU A 30 9.73 13.37 -3.24
CA LEU A 30 10.89 14.18 -3.60
C LEU A 30 10.74 14.66 -5.04
N HIS A 31 11.07 15.93 -5.26
CA HIS A 31 10.93 16.58 -6.56
C HIS A 31 12.28 16.65 -7.26
N ASP A 32 12.33 16.20 -8.52
CA ASP A 32 13.56 16.15 -9.31
C ASP A 32 13.84 17.44 -10.10
N GLY A 33 13.08 18.51 -9.79
CA GLY A 33 13.08 19.79 -10.52
C GLY A 33 11.98 19.89 -11.57
N LYS A 34 11.38 18.77 -11.99
CA LYS A 34 10.27 18.72 -12.94
C LYS A 34 9.07 17.90 -12.43
N ASP A 35 9.35 16.69 -11.96
CA ASP A 35 8.34 15.72 -11.56
C ASP A 35 8.66 15.16 -10.15
N TYR A 36 7.68 14.51 -9.55
CA TYR A 36 7.85 13.74 -8.30
C TYR A 36 8.39 12.34 -8.60
N LEU A 37 9.21 11.78 -7.70
CA LEU A 37 9.85 10.48 -7.93
C LEU A 37 8.85 9.34 -8.20
N PHE A 38 7.69 9.32 -7.53
CA PHE A 38 6.69 8.26 -7.73
C PHE A 38 6.13 8.17 -9.15
N GLN A 39 6.29 9.23 -9.96
CA GLN A 39 5.82 9.25 -11.34
C GLN A 39 6.72 8.45 -12.29
N HIS A 40 7.98 8.23 -11.91
CA HIS A 40 9.00 7.62 -12.77
C HIS A 40 9.63 6.36 -12.17
N TYR A 41 9.47 6.15 -10.86
CA TYR A 41 10.13 5.09 -10.13
C TYR A 41 9.15 4.34 -9.21
N SER A 42 9.36 3.03 -9.11
CA SER A 42 8.81 2.26 -7.99
C SER A 42 9.55 2.66 -6.72
N ILE A 43 8.85 2.89 -5.62
CA ILE A 43 9.44 3.33 -4.35
C ILE A 43 9.26 2.23 -3.31
N ALA A 44 10.33 1.90 -2.58
CA ALA A 44 10.28 0.97 -1.46
C ALA A 44 11.01 1.54 -0.24
N ASP A 45 10.30 1.61 0.89
CA ASP A 45 10.85 2.02 2.18
C ASP A 45 11.16 0.77 3.02
N ILE A 46 12.41 0.64 3.49
CA ILE A 46 12.84 -0.51 4.29
C ILE A 46 13.03 -0.10 5.75
N LEU A 47 12.26 -0.71 6.64
CA LEU A 47 12.43 -0.61 8.09
C LEU A 47 13.56 -1.56 8.53
N GLY A 48 14.82 -1.18 8.32
CA GLY A 48 15.99 -1.90 8.83
C GLY A 48 17.19 -1.95 7.87
N SER A 49 18.32 -2.44 8.36
CA SER A 49 19.62 -2.47 7.65
C SER A 49 19.77 -3.60 6.63
N ARG A 50 18.76 -4.45 6.45
CA ARG A 50 18.78 -5.54 5.46
C ARG A 50 17.89 -5.23 4.28
N VAL A 51 18.51 -4.77 3.21
CA VAL A 51 17.87 -4.59 1.91
C VAL A 51 17.55 -5.96 1.32
N ARG A 52 16.27 -6.33 1.27
CA ARG A 52 15.81 -7.43 0.41
C ARG A 52 15.65 -6.87 -1.00
N GLN A 53 16.23 -7.52 -2.00
CA GLN A 53 15.96 -7.15 -3.38
C GLN A 53 14.46 -7.26 -3.64
N PRO A 54 13.81 -6.20 -4.17
CA PRO A 54 12.41 -6.29 -4.56
C PRO A 54 12.29 -7.38 -5.62
N LYS A 55 11.62 -8.49 -5.29
CA LYS A 55 11.31 -9.53 -6.26
C LYS A 55 10.10 -9.06 -7.04
N ALA A 56 10.27 -8.85 -8.35
CA ALA A 56 9.15 -8.60 -9.24
C ALA A 56 8.14 -9.76 -9.10
N LEU A 57 6.92 -9.45 -8.67
CA LEU A 57 5.81 -10.38 -8.72
C LEU A 57 5.31 -10.43 -10.16
N SER A 58 5.25 -11.62 -10.76
CA SER A 58 4.54 -11.75 -12.04
C SER A 58 3.05 -11.52 -11.80
N GLU A 59 2.37 -10.92 -12.77
CA GLU A 59 0.93 -10.65 -12.70
C GLU A 59 0.12 -11.94 -12.46
N GLU A 60 0.58 -13.07 -13.00
CA GLU A 60 -0.02 -14.39 -12.81
C GLU A 60 0.08 -14.91 -11.36
N GLN A 61 1.06 -14.44 -10.59
CA GLN A 61 1.29 -14.83 -9.20
C GLN A 61 0.72 -13.83 -8.19
N LEU A 62 0.16 -12.71 -8.67
CA LEU A 62 -0.37 -11.66 -7.82
C LEU A 62 -1.69 -12.12 -7.16
N LYS A 63 -1.60 -12.45 -5.87
CA LYS A 63 -2.74 -12.70 -4.99
C LYS A 63 -3.00 -11.47 -4.15
N VAL A 64 -4.20 -10.89 -4.26
CA VAL A 64 -4.57 -9.66 -3.55
C VAL A 64 -5.62 -9.96 -2.50
N LEU A 65 -5.39 -9.48 -1.28
CA LEU A 65 -6.41 -9.40 -0.23
C LEU A 65 -6.90 -7.96 -0.14
N ILE A 66 -8.17 -7.74 -0.45
CA ILE A 66 -8.81 -6.43 -0.40
C ILE A 66 -9.71 -6.38 0.83
N ALA A 67 -9.38 -5.54 1.80
CA ALA A 67 -10.20 -5.31 2.99
C ALA A 67 -10.70 -3.85 3.01
N ALA A 68 -12.02 -3.66 3.05
CA ALA A 68 -12.64 -2.40 2.70
C ALA A 68 -13.91 -2.10 3.50
N LEU A 69 -14.18 -0.81 3.76
CA LEU A 69 -15.39 -0.31 4.39
C LEU A 69 -16.03 0.75 3.49
N SER A 70 -17.20 0.46 2.92
CA SER A 70 -18.01 1.44 2.18
C SER A 70 -19.10 2.07 3.04
N LYS A 71 -19.49 1.39 4.12
CA LYS A 71 -20.54 1.79 5.04
C LYS A 71 -19.95 2.12 6.41
N VAL A 72 -20.78 2.71 7.28
CA VAL A 72 -20.43 2.90 8.69
C VAL A 72 -20.21 1.54 9.33
N SER A 73 -19.11 1.41 10.09
CA SER A 73 -18.76 0.19 10.83
C SER A 73 -18.76 0.46 12.33
N PRO A 74 -19.04 -0.55 13.19
CA PRO A 74 -18.91 -0.40 14.65
C PRO A 74 -17.54 0.15 15.10
N SER A 75 -16.47 -0.11 14.32
CA SER A 75 -15.12 0.41 14.60
C SER A 75 -15.03 1.95 14.55
N PHE A 76 -15.99 2.63 13.91
CA PHE A 76 -16.03 4.11 13.86
C PHE A 76 -16.28 4.71 15.25
N ASN A 77 -16.85 3.94 16.18
CA ASN A 77 -17.11 4.37 17.55
C ASN A 77 -15.95 4.03 18.50
N ASN A 78 -14.83 3.50 18.01
CA ASN A 78 -13.68 3.19 18.85
C ASN A 78 -13.08 4.47 19.46
N PRO A 79 -12.67 4.48 20.74
CA PRO A 79 -12.07 5.67 21.37
C PRO A 79 -10.81 6.19 20.66
N SER A 80 -10.09 5.32 19.96
CA SER A 80 -8.89 5.64 19.19
C SER A 80 -9.20 6.00 17.72
N ALA A 81 -10.46 5.92 17.28
CA ALA A 81 -10.85 6.31 15.94
C ALA A 81 -10.96 7.84 15.82
N PRO A 82 -10.60 8.43 14.65
CA PRO A 82 -10.88 9.83 14.37
C PRO A 82 -12.36 10.17 14.58
N LYS A 83 -12.65 11.35 15.11
CA LYS A 83 -14.04 11.81 15.24
C LYS A 83 -14.61 12.18 13.88
N GLY A 84 -15.91 11.96 13.69
CA GLY A 84 -16.62 12.42 12.49
C GLY A 84 -16.37 11.56 11.24
N LEU A 85 -15.97 10.30 11.40
CA LEU A 85 -15.88 9.36 10.30
C LEU A 85 -17.24 9.18 9.61
N LYS A 86 -17.22 9.14 8.28
CA LYS A 86 -18.41 8.98 7.43
C LYS A 86 -18.25 7.75 6.56
N ALA A 87 -19.38 7.20 6.10
CA ALA A 87 -19.37 6.15 5.09
C ALA A 87 -18.64 6.63 3.83
N LEU A 88 -17.96 5.69 3.15
CA LEU A 88 -17.19 5.94 1.94
C LEU A 88 -17.79 5.12 0.78
N PRO A 89 -18.95 5.52 0.24
CA PRO A 89 -19.68 4.69 -0.74
C PRO A 89 -18.87 4.41 -2.01
N GLY A 90 -17.95 5.30 -2.39
CA GLY A 90 -17.04 5.10 -3.53
C GLY A 90 -16.13 3.88 -3.40
N VAL A 91 -15.89 3.39 -2.19
CA VAL A 91 -15.05 2.22 -1.93
C VAL A 91 -15.62 0.95 -2.59
N GLU A 92 -16.95 0.85 -2.78
CA GLU A 92 -17.51 -0.31 -3.51
C GLU A 92 -17.04 -0.34 -4.96
N GLN A 93 -17.00 0.84 -5.59
CA GLN A 93 -16.53 0.99 -6.97
C GLN A 93 -15.03 0.76 -7.07
N GLU A 94 -14.23 1.32 -6.16
CA GLU A 94 -12.77 1.10 -6.11
C GLU A 94 -12.44 -0.40 -5.97
N VAL A 95 -13.12 -1.10 -5.06
CA VAL A 95 -12.94 -2.54 -4.89
C VAL A 95 -13.31 -3.29 -6.16
N ALA A 96 -14.40 -2.92 -6.84
CA ALA A 96 -14.79 -3.53 -8.10
C ALA A 96 -13.75 -3.32 -9.21
N ASP A 97 -13.16 -2.13 -9.28
CA ASP A 97 -12.18 -1.79 -10.32
C ASP A 97 -10.82 -2.46 -10.06
N ILE A 98 -10.37 -2.55 -8.81
CA ILE A 98 -9.16 -3.30 -8.44
C ILE A 98 -9.34 -4.79 -8.80
N LYS A 99 -10.51 -5.36 -8.53
CA LYS A 99 -10.81 -6.77 -8.87
C LYS A 99 -10.73 -7.05 -10.36
N LYS A 100 -11.14 -6.10 -11.22
CA LYS A 100 -11.02 -6.26 -12.68
C LYS A 100 -9.56 -6.33 -13.15
N GLN A 101 -8.65 -5.74 -12.39
CA GLN A 101 -7.22 -5.67 -12.71
C GLN A 101 -6.41 -6.78 -12.03
N THR A 102 -7.06 -7.71 -11.32
CA THR A 102 -6.36 -8.75 -10.53
C THR A 102 -6.87 -10.15 -10.88
N THR A 103 -5.94 -11.07 -11.16
CA THR A 103 -6.26 -12.48 -11.47
C THR A 103 -6.83 -13.24 -10.27
N PHE A 104 -6.25 -13.05 -9.07
CA PHE A 104 -6.69 -13.71 -7.84
C PHE A 104 -6.92 -12.70 -6.73
N SER A 105 -8.17 -12.53 -6.31
CA SER A 105 -8.51 -11.62 -5.21
C SER A 105 -9.45 -12.26 -4.18
N THR A 106 -9.14 -12.05 -2.91
CA THR A 106 -10.06 -12.28 -1.79
C THR A 106 -10.55 -10.92 -1.31
N THR A 107 -11.87 -10.76 -1.13
CA THR A 107 -12.46 -9.50 -0.68
C THR A 107 -13.15 -9.66 0.67
N LEU A 108 -12.82 -8.78 1.60
CA LEU A 108 -13.50 -8.59 2.88
C LEU A 108 -14.09 -7.18 2.89
N ILE A 109 -15.38 -7.05 2.56
CA ILE A 109 -16.07 -5.77 2.52
C ILE A 109 -17.12 -5.65 3.63
N ASN A 110 -17.19 -4.48 4.27
CA ASN A 110 -18.18 -4.14 5.30
C ASN A 110 -18.26 -5.21 6.41
N GLU A 111 -19.40 -5.87 6.57
CA GLU A 111 -19.66 -6.86 7.62
C GLU A 111 -18.74 -8.09 7.50
N ASN A 112 -18.17 -8.32 6.32
CA ASN A 112 -17.17 -9.37 6.11
C ASN A 112 -15.77 -8.96 6.60
N PHE A 113 -15.51 -7.66 6.75
CA PHE A 113 -14.25 -7.13 7.26
C PHE A 113 -14.21 -7.13 8.79
N THR A 114 -14.01 -8.33 9.34
CA THR A 114 -13.82 -8.54 10.79
C THR A 114 -12.38 -8.91 11.10
N SER A 115 -11.90 -8.61 12.31
CA SER A 115 -10.53 -8.95 12.73
C SER A 115 -10.21 -10.44 12.56
N SER A 116 -11.14 -11.31 12.97
CA SER A 116 -10.96 -12.78 12.85
C SER A 116 -10.83 -13.23 11.39
N ARG A 117 -11.64 -12.67 10.48
CA ARG A 117 -11.55 -13.01 9.05
C ARG A 117 -10.30 -12.43 8.42
N LEU A 118 -9.96 -11.19 8.73
CA LEU A 118 -8.71 -10.58 8.27
C LEU A 118 -7.52 -11.45 8.67
N GLU A 119 -7.41 -11.83 9.95
CA GLU A 119 -6.34 -12.69 10.43
C GLU A 119 -6.28 -14.05 9.72
N LYS A 120 -7.44 -14.65 9.46
CA LYS A 120 -7.53 -15.92 8.72
C LYS A 120 -6.99 -15.77 7.29
N GLU A 121 -7.43 -14.74 6.57
CA GLU A 121 -7.00 -14.49 5.20
C GLU A 121 -5.51 -14.10 5.13
N LEU A 122 -5.03 -13.29 6.06
CA LEU A 122 -3.61 -12.94 6.18
C LEU A 122 -2.75 -14.21 6.34
N ARG A 123 -3.15 -15.14 7.21
CA ARG A 123 -2.44 -16.43 7.35
C ARG A 123 -2.46 -17.26 6.07
N GLN A 124 -3.50 -17.18 5.26
CA GLN A 124 -3.58 -17.93 4.01
C GLN A 124 -2.74 -17.30 2.89
N VAL A 125 -2.73 -15.96 2.81
CA VAL A 125 -1.95 -15.21 1.81
C VAL A 125 -0.45 -15.26 2.12
N PHE A 126 -0.06 -15.07 3.38
CA PHE A 126 1.34 -15.01 3.78
C PHE A 126 1.99 -16.39 4.05
N ARG A 127 1.23 -17.48 4.11
CA ARG A 127 1.79 -18.84 4.26
C ARG A 127 2.72 -19.25 3.11
N TYR A 128 2.70 -18.53 1.99
CA TYR A 128 3.51 -18.80 0.80
C TYR A 128 4.68 -17.82 0.58
N PHE A 129 4.97 -16.95 1.57
CA PHE A 129 6.12 -16.03 1.58
C PHE A 129 7.04 -16.33 2.77
#